data_AF-A0A4P7L0A9-F1
#
_entry.id   AF-A0A4P7L0A9-F1
#
_cell.length_a   1.000
_cell.length_b   1.000
_cell.length_c   1.000
_cell.angle_alpha   90.00
_cell.angle_beta   90.00
_cell.angle_gamma   90.00
#
_symmetry.space_group_name_H-M   'P 1'
#
loop_
_entity.id
_entity.type
_entity.pdbx_description
1 polymer ?
#
loop_
_entity_poly.entity_id
_entity_poly.type
_entity_poly.pdbx_seq_one_letter_code
_entity_poly.pdbx_strand_id
1 'polypeptide(L)'
;MTTHEFFCWRVAEAYMYYLMATNRRPVYRYETGDIEVSRHFLMPLLDGYLGDRKPPEWRAKFYMKLMTPFSEKADPRAIICAGKVPQLNRRGIKYMNALLHEFSNMLSDIGVKDNSGMLILPRERECTNL
;
A
#
# COMPACT_ATOMS: atom_id res chain seq x y z
N MET A 1 4.24 -17.06 7.57
CA MET A 1 3.80 -16.18 6.47
C MET A 1 3.31 -17.04 5.33
N THR A 2 2.01 -17.01 5.08
CA THR A 2 1.34 -17.71 3.97
C THR A 2 1.64 -17.04 2.64
N THR A 3 1.32 -17.71 1.52
CA THR A 3 1.64 -17.21 0.18
C THR A 3 1.00 -15.86 -0.15
N HIS A 4 -0.25 -15.64 0.26
CA HIS A 4 -0.95 -14.38 -0.01
C HIS A 4 -0.39 -13.23 0.84
N GLU A 5 -0.07 -13.47 2.11
CA GLU A 5 0.60 -12.50 3.00
C GLU A 5 1.96 -12.09 2.42
N PHE A 6 2.73 -13.06 1.91
CA PHE A 6 4.01 -12.77 1.26
C PHE A 6 3.84 -11.84 0.04
N PHE A 7 2.89 -12.12 -0.85
CA PHE A 7 2.69 -11.24 -2.01
C PHE A 7 2.08 -9.88 -1.64
N CYS A 8 1.19 -9.83 -0.64
CA CYS A 8 0.68 -8.59 -0.08
C CYS A 8 1.82 -7.72 0.45
N TRP A 9 2.72 -8.33 1.24
CA TRP A 9 3.93 -7.69 1.75
C TRP A 9 4.80 -7.11 0.62
N ARG A 10 5.00 -7.88 -0.46
CA ARG A 10 5.79 -7.42 -1.62
C ARG A 10 5.13 -6.26 -2.37
N VAL A 11 3.80 -6.25 -2.48
CA VAL A 11 3.06 -5.12 -3.07
C VAL A 11 3.20 -3.87 -2.20
N ALA A 12 3.03 -3.99 -0.88
CA ALA A 12 3.19 -2.88 0.06
C ALA A 12 4.64 -2.33 0.04
N GLU A 13 5.64 -3.20 0.03
CA GLU A 13 7.06 -2.82 -0.12
C GLU A 13 7.34 -2.11 -1.44
N ALA A 14 6.86 -2.64 -2.56
CA ALA A 14 7.04 -2.04 -3.88
C ALA A 14 6.38 -0.65 -3.97
N TYR A 15 5.21 -0.48 -3.34
CA TYR A 15 4.52 0.81 -3.30
C TYR A 15 5.29 1.84 -2.46
N MET A 16 5.85 1.44 -1.31
CA MET A 16 6.73 2.30 -0.52
C MET A 16 7.92 2.81 -1.33
N TYR A 17 8.58 1.93 -2.09
CA TYR A 17 9.68 2.34 -2.96
C TYR A 17 9.23 3.26 -4.08
N TYR A 18 8.03 3.05 -4.64
CA TYR A 18 7.44 3.96 -5.61
C TYR A 18 7.21 5.36 -5.02
N LEU A 19 6.66 5.46 -3.82
CA LEU A 19 6.47 6.74 -3.13
C LEU A 19 7.81 7.41 -2.79
N MET A 20 8.78 6.66 -2.29
CA MET A 20 10.12 7.20 -2.00
C MET A 20 10.82 7.69 -3.27
N ALA A 21 10.70 6.98 -4.38
CA ALA A 21 11.26 7.41 -5.67
C ALA A 21 10.58 8.68 -6.20
N THR A 22 9.28 8.84 -5.97
CA THR A 22 8.47 9.95 -6.50
C THR A 22 8.55 11.20 -5.60
N ASN A 23 8.45 11.00 -4.28
CA ASN A 23 8.26 12.06 -3.29
C ASN A 23 9.47 12.25 -2.37
N ARG A 24 10.51 11.42 -2.50
CA ARG A 24 11.70 11.35 -1.61
C ARG A 24 11.37 11.01 -0.15
N ARG A 25 10.13 10.61 0.13
CA ARG A 25 9.58 10.22 1.44
C ARG A 25 8.45 9.19 1.25
N PRO A 26 8.14 8.34 2.23
CA PRO A 26 7.04 7.38 2.15
C PRO A 26 5.70 8.07 2.41
N VAL A 27 5.35 9.05 1.59
CA VAL A 27 4.12 9.85 1.71
C VAL A 27 3.27 9.72 0.46
N TYR A 28 1.97 9.55 0.63
CA TYR A 28 0.99 9.71 -0.42
C TYR A 28 0.41 11.12 -0.36
N ARG A 29 0.50 11.87 -1.46
CA ARG A 29 0.00 13.24 -1.52
C ARG A 29 -1.49 13.23 -1.84
N TYR A 30 -2.30 13.76 -0.94
CA TYR A 30 -3.73 13.91 -1.09
C TYR A 30 -4.11 15.39 -1.04
N GLU A 31 -5.31 15.74 -1.52
CA GLU A 31 -5.72 17.14 -1.71
C GLU A 31 -5.74 17.94 -0.40
N THR A 32 -6.10 17.28 0.71
CA THR A 32 -6.19 17.91 2.04
C THR A 32 -4.91 17.78 2.86
N GLY A 33 -3.89 17.06 2.37
CA GLY A 33 -2.62 16.86 3.06
C GLY A 33 -1.87 15.60 2.63
N ASP A 34 -0.63 15.49 3.09
CA ASP A 34 0.19 14.30 2.87
C ASP A 34 -0.14 13.21 3.92
N ILE A 35 -0.20 11.96 3.47
CA ILE A 35 -0.38 10.80 4.33
C ILE A 35 0.94 10.06 4.41
N GLU A 36 1.54 10.07 5.60
CA GLU A 36 2.67 9.21 5.89
C GLU A 36 2.21 7.76 5.97
N VAL A 37 2.87 6.89 5.20
CA VAL A 37 2.52 5.48 5.12
C VAL A 37 3.70 4.60 5.50
N SER A 38 3.39 3.45 6.07
CA SER A 38 4.35 2.38 6.30
C SER A 38 3.86 1.09 5.66
N ARG A 39 4.77 0.14 5.47
CA ARG A 39 4.40 -1.20 4.96
C ARG A 39 3.35 -1.87 5.85
N HIS A 40 3.47 -1.72 7.16
CA HIS A 40 2.55 -2.30 8.14
C HIS A 40 1.15 -1.69 8.06
N PHE A 41 1.04 -0.43 7.65
CA PHE A 41 -0.24 0.22 7.39
C PHE A 41 -0.84 -0.22 6.04
N LEU A 42 -0.03 -0.29 4.98
CA LEU A 42 -0.49 -0.63 3.64
C LEU A 42 -0.99 -2.07 3.50
N MET A 43 -0.42 -3.01 4.25
CA MET A 43 -0.82 -4.42 4.21
C MET A 43 -2.29 -4.67 4.61
N PRO A 44 -2.76 -4.26 5.80
CA PRO A 44 -4.16 -4.42 6.16
C PRO A 44 -5.09 -3.57 5.30
N LEU A 45 -4.64 -2.41 4.79
CA LEU A 45 -5.42 -1.63 3.83
C LEU A 45 -5.65 -2.39 2.52
N LEU A 46 -4.61 -3.06 2.01
CA LEU A 46 -4.68 -3.85 0.78
C LEU A 46 -5.45 -5.17 0.98
N ASP A 47 -5.17 -5.87 2.07
CA ASP A 47 -5.62 -7.24 2.29
C ASP A 47 -6.93 -7.35 3.06
N GLY A 48 -7.28 -6.35 3.88
CA GLY A 48 -8.45 -6.38 4.75
C GLY A 48 -9.75 -6.60 3.98
N TYR A 49 -10.06 -5.70 3.03
CA TYR A 49 -11.27 -5.82 2.21
C TYR A 49 -11.31 -7.09 1.36
N LEU A 50 -10.15 -7.55 0.86
CA LEU A 50 -10.07 -8.74 0.04
C LEU A 50 -10.15 -10.02 0.88
N GLY A 51 -9.67 -10.01 2.12
CA GLY A 51 -9.67 -11.13 3.04
C GLY A 51 -11.08 -11.63 3.35
N ASP A 52 -12.03 -10.71 3.49
CA ASP A 52 -13.43 -11.05 3.76
C ASP A 52 -14.16 -11.61 2.54
N ARG A 53 -13.64 -11.41 1.32
CA ARG A 53 -14.36 -11.67 0.06
C ARG A 53 -13.71 -12.71 -0.83
N LYS A 54 -12.42 -12.99 -0.66
CA LYS A 54 -11.63 -13.80 -1.60
C LYS A 54 -10.73 -14.80 -0.87
N PRO A 55 -10.66 -16.05 -1.36
CA PRO A 55 -9.79 -17.04 -0.77
C PRO A 55 -8.30 -16.65 -0.92
N PRO A 56 -7.41 -17.11 -0.02
CA PRO A 56 -5.98 -16.83 -0.05
C PRO A 56 -5.32 -17.02 -1.42
N GLU A 57 -5.65 -18.10 -2.13
CA GLU A 57 -5.06 -18.40 -3.45
C GLU A 57 -5.39 -17.34 -4.51
N TRP A 58 -6.63 -16.83 -4.47
CA TRP A 58 -7.05 -15.77 -5.38
C TRP A 58 -6.30 -14.49 -5.06
N ARG A 59 -6.17 -14.14 -3.78
CA ARG A 59 -5.45 -12.95 -3.30
C ARG A 59 -3.98 -13.00 -3.70
N ALA A 60 -3.31 -14.14 -3.51
CA ALA A 60 -1.93 -14.34 -3.97
C ALA A 60 -1.77 -14.07 -5.48
N LYS A 61 -2.63 -14.65 -6.32
CA LYS A 61 -2.63 -14.43 -7.78
C LYS A 61 -2.92 -12.97 -8.13
N PHE A 62 -3.82 -12.32 -7.41
CA PHE A 62 -4.15 -10.92 -7.61
C PHE A 62 -2.95 -10.01 -7.29
N TYR A 63 -2.31 -10.19 -6.13
CA TYR A 63 -1.13 -9.41 -5.73
C TYR A 63 0.04 -9.60 -6.69
N MET A 64 0.29 -10.83 -7.15
CA MET A 64 1.27 -11.08 -8.21
C MET A 64 1.00 -10.26 -9.48
N LYS A 65 -0.27 -10.13 -9.89
CA LYS A 65 -0.66 -9.35 -11.08
C LYS A 65 -0.50 -7.83 -10.92
N LEU A 66 -0.32 -7.32 -9.69
CA LEU A 66 -0.02 -5.90 -9.44
C LEU A 66 1.47 -5.57 -9.58
N MET A 67 2.33 -6.60 -9.55
CA MET A 67 3.77 -6.44 -9.64
C MET A 67 4.26 -6.53 -11.09
N THR A 68 5.43 -5.96 -11.35
CA THR A 68 6.19 -6.24 -12.57
C THR A 68 6.75 -7.67 -12.50
N PRO A 69 6.75 -8.43 -13.60
CA PRO A 69 7.38 -9.74 -13.64
C PRO A 69 8.83 -9.65 -13.16
N PHE A 70 9.26 -10.64 -12.38
CA PHE A 70 10.65 -10.71 -11.96
C PHE A 70 11.55 -10.87 -13.19
N SER A 71 12.55 -10.00 -13.29
CA SER A 71 13.56 -10.07 -14.35
C SER A 71 14.89 -10.44 -13.74
N GLU A 72 15.44 -11.58 -14.14
CA GLU A 72 16.75 -12.08 -13.69
C GLU A 72 17.92 -11.26 -14.22
N LYS A 73 17.71 -10.45 -15.26
CA LYS A 73 18.79 -9.65 -15.87
C LYS A 73 19.32 -8.62 -14.87
N ALA A 74 20.52 -8.80 -14.38
CA ALA A 74 21.19 -7.84 -13.52
C ALA A 74 21.29 -6.46 -14.20
N ASP A 75 21.39 -5.40 -13.40
CA ASP A 75 21.76 -4.09 -13.93
C ASP A 75 23.16 -4.21 -14.56
N PRO A 76 23.38 -3.77 -15.82
CA PRO A 76 24.69 -3.84 -16.47
C PRO A 76 25.82 -3.14 -15.69
N ARG A 77 25.48 -2.22 -14.79
CA ARG A 77 26.42 -1.48 -13.95
C ARG A 77 26.66 -2.13 -12.59
N ALA A 78 25.90 -3.17 -12.23
CA ALA A 78 26.08 -3.87 -10.97
C ALA A 78 27.23 -4.88 -11.08
N ILE A 79 28.12 -4.86 -10.08
CA ILE A 79 29.21 -5.84 -9.97
C ILE A 79 28.66 -7.19 -9.47
N ILE A 80 27.62 -7.17 -8.64
CA ILE A 80 26.92 -8.35 -8.11
C ILE A 80 25.41 -8.06 -8.05
N CYS A 81 24.58 -9.03 -8.44
CA CYS A 81 23.13 -8.97 -8.26
C CYS A 81 22.73 -9.66 -6.95
N ALA A 82 22.67 -8.91 -5.84
CA ALA A 82 22.25 -9.42 -4.53
C ALA A 82 20.72 -9.44 -4.34
N GLY A 83 19.97 -9.58 -5.44
CA GLY A 83 18.53 -9.49 -5.48
C GLY A 83 18.01 -8.17 -6.05
N LYS A 84 16.69 -8.11 -6.26
CA LYS A 84 16.00 -6.93 -6.78
C LYS A 84 14.86 -6.54 -5.87
N VAL A 85 14.72 -5.22 -5.71
CA VAL A 85 13.55 -4.63 -5.07
C VAL A 85 12.30 -4.96 -5.90
N PRO A 86 11.17 -5.29 -5.26
CA PRO A 86 9.93 -5.50 -5.98
C PRO A 86 9.46 -4.16 -6.56
N GLN A 87 8.83 -4.23 -7.73
CA GLN A 87 8.28 -3.06 -8.41
C GLN A 87 6.84 -3.32 -8.78
N LEU A 88 6.02 -2.28 -8.70
CA LEU A 88 4.66 -2.33 -9.20
C LEU A 88 4.64 -2.05 -10.69
N ASN A 89 3.71 -2.71 -11.38
CA ASN A 89 3.34 -2.30 -12.72
C ASN A 89 2.36 -1.10 -12.65
N ARG A 90 2.04 -0.50 -13.80
CA ARG A 90 1.13 0.65 -13.86
C ARG A 90 -0.24 0.39 -13.23
N ARG A 91 -0.75 -0.85 -13.32
CA ARG A 91 -2.02 -1.24 -12.68
C ARG A 91 -1.87 -1.31 -11.17
N GLY A 92 -0.77 -1.87 -10.66
CA GLY A 92 -0.45 -1.88 -9.24
C GLY A 92 -0.41 -0.49 -8.63
N ILE A 93 0.30 0.44 -9.28
CA ILE A 93 0.37 1.85 -8.82
C ILE A 93 -1.02 2.47 -8.79
N LYS A 94 -1.80 2.34 -9.87
CA LYS A 94 -3.17 2.89 -9.92
C LYS A 94 -4.06 2.32 -8.82
N TYR A 95 -3.98 1.00 -8.58
CA TYR A 95 -4.77 0.33 -7.57
C TYR A 95 -4.42 0.80 -6.15
N MET A 96 -3.12 0.87 -5.83
CA MET A 96 -2.67 1.37 -4.52
C MET A 96 -3.01 2.84 -4.30
N ASN A 97 -2.87 3.69 -5.34
CA ASN A 97 -3.29 5.08 -5.27
C ASN A 97 -4.79 5.19 -5.00
N ALA A 98 -5.62 4.37 -5.66
CA ALA A 98 -7.06 4.37 -5.44
C ALA A 98 -7.44 3.95 -4.01
N LEU A 99 -6.80 2.89 -3.49
CA LEU A 99 -7.03 2.45 -2.10
C LEU A 99 -6.72 3.56 -1.09
N LEU A 100 -5.57 4.22 -1.23
CA LEU A 100 -5.22 5.32 -0.34
C LEU A 100 -6.14 6.52 -0.52
N HIS A 101 -6.52 6.84 -1.76
CA HIS A 101 -7.44 7.93 -2.03
C HIS A 101 -8.81 7.70 -1.38
N GLU A 102 -9.39 6.50 -1.53
CA GLU A 102 -10.66 6.14 -0.89
C GLU A 102 -10.55 6.17 0.65
N PHE A 103 -9.45 5.65 1.19
CA PHE A 103 -9.18 5.75 2.62
C PHE A 103 -9.08 7.21 3.11
N SER A 104 -8.48 8.08 2.30
CA SER A 104 -8.34 9.52 2.60
C SER A 104 -9.69 10.24 2.56
N ASN A 105 -10.54 9.90 1.58
CA ASN A 105 -11.92 10.38 1.50
C ASN A 105 -12.68 10.02 2.78
N MET A 106 -12.65 8.75 3.17
CA MET A 106 -13.31 8.27 4.39
C MET A 106 -12.84 9.02 5.64
N LEU A 107 -11.52 9.20 5.83
CA LEU A 107 -11.02 9.96 6.99
C LEU A 107 -11.42 11.44 6.94
N SER A 108 -11.45 12.03 5.74
CA SER A 108 -11.88 13.42 5.55
C SER A 108 -13.36 13.59 5.87
N ASP A 109 -14.20 12.64 5.49
CA ASP A 109 -15.64 12.63 5.78
C ASP A 109 -15.93 12.50 7.28
N ILE A 110 -15.13 11.68 7.99
CA ILE A 110 -15.21 11.58 9.46
C ILE A 110 -14.77 12.88 10.13
N GLY A 111 -13.75 13.54 9.58
CA GLY A 111 -13.37 14.92 9.93
C GLY A 111 -12.76 15.11 11.32
N VAL A 112 -12.52 14.04 12.08
CA VAL A 112 -11.92 14.10 13.41
C VAL A 112 -10.43 14.43 13.31
N LYS A 113 -10.04 15.55 13.93
CA LYS A 113 -8.65 16.05 13.93
C LYS A 113 -8.11 16.18 15.34
N ASP A 114 -6.81 15.98 15.50
CA ASP A 114 -6.11 16.27 16.76
C ASP A 114 -5.80 17.77 16.92
N ASN A 115 -5.21 18.14 18.05
CA ASN A 115 -4.81 19.51 18.35
C ASN A 115 -3.77 20.08 17.38
N SER A 116 -3.09 19.24 16.60
CA SER A 116 -2.13 19.62 15.56
C SER A 116 -2.76 19.71 14.17
N GLY A 117 -4.06 19.40 14.04
CA GLY A 117 -4.80 19.42 12.79
C GLY A 117 -4.69 18.14 11.97
N MET A 118 -4.06 17.09 12.50
CA MET A 118 -3.91 15.80 11.83
C MET A 118 -5.20 15.00 11.91
N LEU A 119 -5.61 14.37 10.80
CA LEU A 119 -6.75 13.46 10.79
C LEU A 119 -6.44 12.24 11.68
N ILE A 120 -7.36 11.92 12.58
CA ILE A 120 -7.22 10.79 13.50
C ILE A 120 -7.95 9.57 12.92
N LEU A 121 -7.35 8.39 13.04
CA LEU A 121 -8.04 7.13 12.77
C LEU A 121 -9.19 6.93 13.77
N PRO A 122 -10.41 6.59 13.31
CA PRO A 122 -11.54 6.34 14.20
C PRO A 122 -11.15 5.29 15.24
N ARG A 123 -11.40 5.57 16.51
CA ARG A 123 -11.18 4.57 17.58
C ARG A 123 -12.36 3.61 17.57
N GLU A 124 -12.13 2.34 17.93
CA GLU A 124 -13.19 1.30 17.93
C GLU A 124 -14.48 1.69 18.67
N ARG A 125 -14.41 2.61 19.64
CA ARG A 125 -15.55 3.12 20.41
C ARG A 125 -16.41 4.16 19.68
N GLU A 126 -15.92 4.76 18.62
CA GLU A 126 -16.63 5.77 17.82
C GLU A 126 -17.43 5.12 16.68
N CYS A 127 -17.00 3.92 16.24
CA CYS A 127 -17.69 3.15 15.19
C CYS A 127 -18.97 2.43 15.66
N THR A 128 -19.26 2.39 16.97
CA THR A 128 -20.47 1.77 17.53
C THR A 128 -21.71 2.67 17.49
N ASN A 129 -21.58 3.94 17.07
CA ASN A 129 -22.68 4.90 17.01
C ASN A 129 -23.06 5.32 15.57
N LEU A 130 -22.63 4.55 14.56
CA LEU A 130 -23.03 4.70 13.16
C LEU A 130 -23.98 3.57 12.74
#